data_AF-A0A0X3NMW1-F1
#
_entry.id   AF-A0A0X3NMW1-F1
#
_cell.length_a   1.000
_cell.length_b   1.000
_cell.length_c   1.000
_cell.angle_alpha   90.00
_cell.angle_beta   90.00
_cell.angle_gamma   90.00
#
_symmetry.space_group_name_H-M   'P 1'
#
loop_
_entity.id
_entity.type
_entity.pdbx_description
1 polymer ?
#
loop_
_entity_poly.entity_id
_entity_poly.type
_entity_poly.pdbx_seq_one_letter_code
_entity_poly.pdbx_strand_id
1 'polypeptide(L)'
;MSCLSELNLGPVTPPSASFSSCLHPGARFVGSQLSKGKKYNVEAVIQTTNLPEKTFYGLLTIEHLAEEVPNSTTFFEAEIISRKFPFTTGKWDATVEIDRSHWVCECFLCSLSVKYVFFLLPSSE
;
A
#
# COMPACT_ATOMS: atom_id res chain seq x y z
N MET A 1 -53.35 -15.32 -29.50
CA MET A 1 -52.47 -15.06 -30.65
C MET A 1 -52.50 -13.56 -30.89
N SER A 2 -51.47 -12.74 -30.76
CA SER A 2 -50.02 -12.91 -30.58
C SER A 2 -49.53 -11.54 -30.08
N CYS A 3 -48.88 -11.48 -28.92
CA CYS A 3 -48.15 -10.29 -28.49
C CYS A 3 -46.73 -10.73 -28.15
N LEU A 4 -45.86 -10.73 -29.15
CA LEU A 4 -44.40 -10.78 -29.00
C LEU A 4 -43.81 -10.00 -30.17
N SER A 5 -43.59 -8.70 -29.95
CA SER A 5 -42.64 -7.94 -30.75
C SER A 5 -41.30 -7.95 -30.01
N GLU A 6 -40.44 -8.87 -30.45
CA GLU A 6 -38.97 -8.79 -30.51
C GLU A 6 -38.34 -7.55 -29.82
N LEU A 7 -37.85 -7.74 -28.60
CA LEU A 7 -36.73 -6.94 -28.09
C LEU A 7 -35.46 -7.69 -28.46
N ASN A 8 -34.78 -7.20 -29.49
CA ASN A 8 -33.50 -7.73 -29.94
C ASN A 8 -32.44 -7.42 -28.87
N LEU A 9 -32.29 -8.34 -27.92
CA LEU A 9 -31.18 -8.37 -26.97
C LEU A 9 -29.95 -8.87 -27.75
N GLY A 10 -29.18 -7.92 -28.27
CA GLY A 10 -27.78 -8.19 -28.60
C GLY A 10 -27.05 -8.80 -27.39
N PRO A 11 -25.91 -9.47 -27.60
CA PRO A 11 -25.20 -10.16 -26.53
C PRO A 11 -24.96 -9.19 -25.38
N VAL A 12 -25.63 -9.45 -24.24
CA VAL A 12 -25.41 -8.71 -22.99
C VAL A 12 -24.00 -9.05 -22.55
N THR A 13 -23.04 -8.24 -22.94
CA THR A 13 -21.73 -8.24 -22.30
C THR A 13 -22.00 -7.94 -20.82
N PRO A 14 -21.59 -8.82 -19.88
CA PRO A 14 -21.65 -8.45 -18.48
C PRO A 14 -20.88 -7.13 -18.35
N PRO A 15 -21.37 -6.14 -17.57
CA PRO A 15 -20.58 -4.95 -17.31
C PRO A 15 -19.23 -5.44 -16.82
N SER A 16 -18.19 -5.21 -17.62
CA SER A 16 -16.83 -5.52 -17.24
C SER A 16 -16.63 -4.75 -15.94
N ALA A 17 -16.66 -5.46 -14.81
CA ALA A 17 -16.46 -4.83 -13.53
C ALA A 17 -15.07 -4.20 -13.60
N SER A 18 -15.05 -2.88 -13.77
CA SER A 18 -13.82 -2.10 -13.78
C SER A 18 -13.32 -2.14 -12.35
N PHE A 19 -12.52 -3.15 -12.01
CA PHE A 19 -11.83 -3.19 -10.73
C PHE A 19 -10.84 -2.01 -10.73
N SER A 20 -11.23 -0.89 -10.12
CA SER A 20 -10.32 0.21 -9.86
C SER A 20 -9.32 -0.25 -8.80
N SER A 21 -8.04 -0.33 -9.17
CA SER A 21 -6.94 -0.53 -8.22
C SER A 21 -7.05 0.49 -7.09
N CYS A 22 -6.93 0.06 -5.82
CA CYS A 22 -6.81 0.99 -4.70
C CYS A 22 -5.50 1.78 -4.73
N LEU A 23 -4.52 1.34 -5.52
CA LEU A 23 -3.26 2.02 -5.74
C LEU A 23 -3.37 2.91 -6.98
N HIS A 24 -3.79 4.16 -6.77
CA HIS A 24 -3.90 5.20 -7.80
C HIS A 24 -3.47 6.57 -7.24
N PRO A 25 -3.09 7.54 -8.09
CA PRO A 25 -2.81 8.90 -7.65
C PRO A 25 -3.99 9.50 -6.89
N GLY A 26 -3.73 10.10 -5.73
CA GLY A 26 -4.73 10.64 -4.81
C GLY A 26 -5.35 9.61 -3.85
N ALA A 27 -5.04 8.31 -3.98
CA ALA A 27 -5.48 7.31 -3.02
C ALA A 27 -4.92 7.64 -1.62
N ARG A 28 -5.79 7.57 -0.62
CA ARG A 28 -5.48 7.99 0.75
C ARG A 28 -5.77 6.87 1.73
N PHE A 29 -4.79 6.58 2.56
CA PHE A 29 -4.82 5.52 3.56
C PHE A 29 -4.55 6.13 4.92
N VAL A 30 -5.50 5.98 5.83
CA VAL A 30 -5.40 6.51 7.20
C VAL A 30 -5.42 5.33 8.16
N GLY A 31 -4.55 5.37 9.15
CA GLY A 31 -4.43 4.32 10.14
C GLY A 31 -3.56 4.74 11.31
N SER A 32 -2.93 3.75 11.93
CA SER A 32 -2.08 3.99 13.08
C SER A 32 -0.88 3.06 13.12
N GLN A 33 0.25 3.61 13.54
CA GLN A 33 1.47 2.86 13.78
C GLN A 33 1.67 2.65 15.28
N LEU A 34 2.00 1.42 15.68
CA LEU A 34 2.32 1.07 17.06
C LEU A 34 3.83 0.89 17.19
N SER A 35 4.43 1.56 18.18
CA SER A 35 5.85 1.41 18.50
C SER A 35 6.09 1.62 19.99
N LYS A 36 6.75 0.66 20.64
CA LYS A 36 7.13 0.71 22.07
C LYS A 36 5.98 1.12 23.02
N GLY A 37 4.77 0.60 22.75
CA GLY A 37 3.57 0.91 23.55
C GLY A 37 2.91 2.26 23.24
N LYS A 38 3.47 3.07 22.33
CA LYS A 38 2.84 4.29 21.81
C LYS A 38 2.13 4.00 20.48
N LYS A 39 1.01 4.69 20.27
CA LYS A 39 0.22 4.66 19.03
C LYS A 39 0.27 6.03 18.38
N TYR A 40 0.61 6.07 17.10
CA TYR A 40 0.69 7.30 16.30
C TYR A 40 -0.35 7.22 15.19
N ASN A 41 -1.06 8.31 14.93
CA ASN A 41 -1.90 8.41 13.75
C ASN A 41 -1.01 8.61 12.53
N VAL A 42 -1.38 7.94 11.43
CA VAL A 42 -0.60 7.95 10.20
C VAL A 42 -1.54 8.11 9.01
N GLU A 43 -1.14 8.96 8.06
CA GLU A 43 -1.79 9.11 6.76
C GLU A 43 -0.76 8.89 5.65
N ALA A 44 -1.08 8.03 4.69
CA ALA A 44 -0.34 7.87 3.45
C ALA A 44 -1.18 8.34 2.26
N VAL A 45 -0.61 9.23 1.43
CA VAL A 45 -1.22 9.71 0.19
C VAL A 45 -0.36 9.30 -0.98
N ILE A 46 -0.93 8.53 -1.91
CA ILE A 46 -0.26 8.13 -3.14
C ILE A 46 -0.23 9.34 -4.08
N GLN A 47 0.97 9.78 -4.45
CA GLN A 47 1.13 10.93 -5.34
C GLN A 47 1.11 10.50 -6.81
N THR A 48 1.77 9.40 -7.15
CA THR A 48 1.81 8.88 -8.53
C THR A 48 2.11 7.40 -8.54
N THR A 49 1.61 6.70 -9.57
CA THR A 49 1.85 5.27 -9.79
C THR A 49 2.48 5.03 -11.16
N ASN A 50 3.44 4.12 -11.22
CA ASN A 50 3.99 3.57 -12.46
C ASN A 50 3.88 2.04 -12.41
N LEU A 51 2.66 1.55 -12.67
CA LEU A 51 2.33 0.13 -12.60
C LEU A 51 3.11 -0.76 -13.60
N PRO A 52 3.45 -0.28 -14.82
CA PRO A 52 4.37 -1.01 -15.70
C PRO A 52 5.74 -1.22 -15.05
N GLU A 53 6.32 -0.16 -14.48
CA GLU A 53 7.63 -0.24 -13.81
C GLU A 53 7.58 -0.84 -12.41
N LYS A 54 6.38 -1.16 -11.91
CA LYS A 54 6.13 -1.73 -10.58
C LYS A 54 6.61 -0.81 -9.46
N THR A 55 6.51 0.50 -9.66
CA THR A 55 6.89 1.50 -8.66
C THR A 55 5.77 2.50 -8.44
N PHE A 56 5.79 3.18 -7.30
CA PHE A 56 4.96 4.33 -7.02
C PHE A 56 5.61 5.16 -5.91
N TYR A 57 5.12 6.38 -5.70
CA TYR A 57 5.61 7.25 -4.62
C TYR A 57 4.48 8.01 -3.96
N GLY A 58 4.74 8.48 -2.75
CA GLY A 58 3.73 9.13 -1.93
C GLY A 58 4.32 9.98 -0.81
N LEU A 59 3.42 10.53 -0.02
CA LEU A 59 3.73 11.21 1.22
C LEU A 59 3.20 10.38 2.39
N LEU A 60 3.99 10.27 3.44
CA LEU A 60 3.58 9.75 4.73
C LEU A 60 3.63 10.86 5.76
N THR A 61 2.50 11.09 6.41
CA THR A 61 2.37 11.99 7.56
C THR A 61 2.17 11.16 8.82
N ILE A 62 2.98 11.43 9.85
CA ILE A 62 2.81 10.87 11.19
C ILE A 62 2.59 12.00 12.20
N GLU A 63 1.54 11.87 12.99
CA GLU A 63 1.19 12.87 14.01
C GLU A 63 1.98 12.61 15.31
N HIS A 64 2.42 13.69 15.95
CA HIS A 64 3.04 13.72 17.28
C HIS A 64 4.22 12.77 17.45
N LEU A 65 5.02 12.57 16.40
CA LEU A 65 6.24 11.75 16.48
C LEU A 65 7.29 12.39 17.41
N ALA A 66 7.37 13.72 17.43
CA ALA A 66 8.18 14.50 18.36
C ALA A 66 7.28 15.53 19.07
N GLU A 67 7.51 15.80 20.36
CA GLU A 67 6.65 16.69 21.15
C GLU A 67 6.56 18.11 20.55
N GLU A 68 7.65 18.58 19.95
CA GLU A 68 7.77 19.93 19.38
C GLU A 68 7.18 20.06 17.96
N VAL A 69 6.92 18.94 17.27
CA VAL A 69 6.48 18.94 15.87
C VAL A 69 5.16 18.19 15.79
N PRO A 70 4.02 18.90 15.58
CA PRO A 70 2.71 18.27 15.62
C PRO A 70 2.56 17.20 14.55
N ASN A 71 3.12 17.40 13.36
CA ASN A 71 3.09 16.45 12.24
C ASN A 71 4.45 16.38 11.54
N SER A 72 4.96 15.17 11.32
CA SER A 72 6.14 14.92 10.49
C SER A 72 5.68 14.32 9.17
N THR A 73 5.93 15.02 8.06
CA THR A 73 5.61 14.53 6.70
C THR A 73 6.90 14.16 5.97
N THR A 74 6.92 13.00 5.34
CA THR A 74 8.07 12.49 4.60
C THR A 74 7.65 11.97 3.24
N PHE A 75 8.53 12.10 2.26
CA PHE A 75 8.37 11.51 0.94
C PHE A 75 8.87 10.07 0.96
N PHE A 76 8.15 9.17 0.28
CA PHE A 76 8.58 7.78 0.10
C PHE A 76 8.45 7.33 -1.36
N GLU A 77 9.36 6.45 -1.74
CA GLU A 77 9.28 5.67 -2.97
C GLU A 77 9.08 4.20 -2.63
N ALA A 78 8.33 3.50 -3.47
CA ALA A 78 7.88 2.16 -3.20
C ALA A 78 7.99 1.25 -4.41
N GLU A 79 8.29 -0.01 -4.12
CA GLU A 79 8.35 -1.11 -5.07
C GLU A 79 7.18 -2.09 -4.84
N ILE A 80 6.51 -2.46 -5.92
CA ILE A 80 5.44 -3.45 -5.94
C ILE A 80 6.08 -4.82 -6.17
N ILE A 81 5.82 -5.76 -5.25
CA ILE A 81 6.35 -7.11 -5.34
C ILE A 81 5.98 -7.76 -6.68
N SER A 82 6.99 -8.23 -7.40
CA SER A 82 6.87 -8.78 -8.74
C SER A 82 8.15 -9.55 -9.13
N ARG A 83 8.24 -10.03 -10.37
CA ARG A 83 9.49 -10.58 -10.90
C ARG A 83 10.64 -9.55 -10.90
N LYS A 84 10.31 -8.26 -11.06
CA LYS A 84 11.27 -7.15 -11.03
C LYS A 84 11.72 -6.84 -9.59
N PHE A 85 10.81 -6.92 -8.63
CA PHE A 85 11.07 -6.67 -7.21
C PHE A 85 10.65 -7.89 -6.38
N PRO A 86 11.54 -8.89 -6.21
CA PRO A 86 11.22 -10.12 -5.48
C PRO A 86 11.03 -9.88 -3.99
N PHE A 87 10.55 -10.89 -3.25
CA PHE A 87 10.38 -10.80 -1.78
C PHE A 87 11.70 -10.62 -1.03
N THR A 88 12.81 -11.15 -1.57
CA THR A 88 14.14 -10.88 -1.05
C THR A 88 14.56 -9.46 -1.38
N THR A 89 14.88 -8.67 -0.37
CA THR A 89 15.15 -7.24 -0.51
C THR A 89 16.55 -6.99 -1.05
N GLY A 90 17.59 -7.59 -0.46
CA GLY A 90 18.97 -7.51 -0.95
C GLY A 90 19.60 -6.11 -0.93
N LYS A 91 18.98 -5.16 -0.21
CA LYS A 91 19.40 -3.77 0.02
C LYS A 91 18.91 -3.32 1.39
N TRP A 92 19.36 -2.14 1.86
CA TRP A 92 18.97 -1.56 3.15
C TRP A 92 19.24 -2.49 4.34
N ASP A 93 20.35 -3.23 4.27
CA ASP A 93 20.81 -4.18 5.29
C ASP A 93 19.81 -5.31 5.63
N ALA A 94 18.80 -5.53 4.78
CA ALA A 94 17.83 -6.61 4.94
C ALA A 94 18.42 -7.95 4.46
N THR A 95 18.60 -8.88 5.39
CA THR A 95 18.93 -10.29 5.09
C THR A 95 17.68 -11.10 4.75
N VAL A 96 17.87 -12.31 4.22
CA VAL A 96 16.77 -13.23 3.91
C VAL A 96 15.97 -13.61 5.16
N GLU A 97 16.64 -13.74 6.30
CA GLU A 97 16.03 -14.06 7.60
C GLU A 97 15.15 -12.89 8.09
N ILE A 98 15.65 -11.65 7.95
CA ILE A 98 14.89 -10.43 8.23
C ILE A 98 13.66 -10.37 7.33
N ASP A 99 13.84 -10.50 6.01
CA ASP A 99 12.72 -10.53 5.05
C ASP A 99 11.69 -11.59 5.45
N ARG A 100 12.12 -12.82 5.75
CA ARG A 100 11.24 -13.91 6.15
C ARG A 100 10.45 -13.56 7.41
N SER A 101 11.10 -13.00 8.43
CA SER A 101 10.43 -12.60 9.67
C SER A 101 9.31 -11.58 9.45
N HIS A 102 9.50 -10.66 8.50
CA HIS A 102 8.52 -9.63 8.17
C HIS A 102 7.39 -10.15 7.29
N TRP A 103 7.70 -11.00 6.30
CA TRP A 103 6.71 -11.51 5.36
C TRP A 103 5.85 -12.65 5.90
N VAL A 104 6.36 -13.43 6.87
CA VAL A 104 5.63 -14.59 7.45
C VAL A 104 4.68 -14.17 8.57
N CYS A 105 4.86 -13.00 9.18
CA CYS A 105 3.99 -12.52 10.25
C CYS A 105 2.62 -12.11 9.70
N GLU A 106 1.51 -12.63 10.26
CA GLU A 106 0.13 -12.46 9.75
C GLU A 106 -0.43 -11.02 9.75
N CYS A 107 0.38 -9.99 10.08
CA CYS A 107 0.00 -8.58 9.93
C CYS A 107 -0.02 -8.08 8.47
N PHE A 108 -0.10 -9.00 7.50
CA PHE A 108 -0.17 -8.67 6.08
C PHE A 108 -1.45 -7.89 5.70
N LEU A 109 -2.49 -7.90 6.56
CA LEU A 109 -3.74 -7.16 6.32
C LEU A 109 -3.71 -5.70 6.80
N CYS A 110 -2.66 -5.22 7.47
CA CYS A 110 -2.56 -3.81 7.90
C CYS A 110 -1.46 -3.02 7.18
N SER A 111 -0.51 -3.71 6.54
CA SER A 111 0.47 -3.08 5.65
C SER A 111 0.07 -3.34 4.21
N LEU A 112 -0.36 -2.29 3.50
CA LEU A 112 -0.31 -2.29 2.04
C LEU A 112 1.00 -2.95 1.58
N SER A 113 0.95 -3.94 0.68
CA SER A 113 2.12 -4.65 0.14
C SER A 113 2.98 -3.72 -0.71
N VAL A 114 3.71 -2.88 0.00
CA VAL A 114 4.47 -1.73 -0.44
C VAL A 114 5.76 -1.86 0.34
N LYS A 115 6.87 -2.10 -0.36
CA LYS A 115 8.21 -2.28 0.21
C LYS A 115 8.71 -1.00 0.91
N TYR A 116 8.10 -0.70 2.05
CA TYR A 116 8.44 0.29 3.06
C TYR A 116 7.77 1.66 2.97
N VAL A 117 6.96 1.89 3.99
CA VAL A 117 6.80 3.13 4.73
C VAL A 117 7.19 2.76 6.17
N PHE A 118 8.40 3.17 6.58
CA PHE A 118 8.97 3.16 7.94
C PHE A 118 9.05 1.82 8.71
N PHE A 119 10.23 1.20 8.66
CA PHE A 119 10.75 0.54 9.85
C PHE A 119 11.15 1.61 10.88
N LEU A 120 10.28 1.90 11.85
CA LEU A 120 10.78 2.24 13.17
C LEU A 120 11.38 0.95 13.72
N LEU A 121 12.70 0.77 13.55
CA LEU A 121 13.43 -0.21 14.33
C LEU A 121 13.05 0.01 15.82
N PRO A 122 12.82 -1.05 16.61
CA PRO A 122 12.96 -0.88 18.04
C PRO A 122 14.39 -0.39 18.26
N SER A 123 14.58 0.81 18.85
CA SER A 123 15.89 1.13 19.43
C SER A 123 16.23 -0.05 20.32
N SER A 124 17.22 -0.84 19.91
CA SER A 124 18.03 -1.62 20.82
C SER A 124 18.62 -0.67 21.85
N GLU A 125 18.82 -1.19 23.05
CA GLU A 125 19.40 -0.50 24.21
C GLU A 125 20.61 0.37 23.88
#